data_AF-A0A1I7YB86-F1
#
_entry.id   AF-A0A1I7YB86-F1
#
_cell.length_a   1.000
_cell.length_b   1.000
_cell.length_c   1.000
_cell.angle_alpha   90.00
_cell.angle_beta   90.00
_cell.angle_gamma   90.00
#
_symmetry.space_group_name_H-M   'P 1'
#
loop_
_entity.id
_entity.type
_entity.pdbx_description
1 polymer ?
#
loop_
_entity_poly.entity_id
_entity_poly.type
_entity_poly.pdbx_seq_one_letter_code
_entity_poly.pdbx_strand_id
1 'polypeptide(L)'
;MANTDALSHQRAASRPLLQPTLKSHLAYTLLCGLVIMLMLSLVRLALLLYNSDMIGDTPLSTVAEGFLNGLRFDLRVVVYLSIPLLLAILSARAMAARGLFRVWLTLASSVVMFLGLMEMDFYRDLVFQYVKEDPKTVLSMLWYGFPVVRYLLAWAFGTWVLSLLFKGIDRLTRPRGEYSSNVAGLRSVAPWYLRGAVFVVILLVAVIAARGTLR
;
A
#
# COMPACT_ATOMS: atom_id res chain seq x y z
N MET A 1 -28.35 -44.61 14.22
CA MET A 1 -28.04 -43.52 13.28
C MET A 1 -27.63 -42.30 14.09
N ALA A 2 -26.34 -42.03 14.23
CA ALA A 2 -25.81 -40.99 15.12
C ALA A 2 -25.08 -39.90 14.35
N ASN A 3 -25.52 -38.65 14.56
CA ASN A 3 -24.73 -37.41 14.60
C ASN A 3 -23.91 -37.00 13.36
N THR A 4 -24.57 -36.80 12.21
CA THR A 4 -24.00 -35.94 11.15
C THR A 4 -24.07 -34.44 11.49
N ASP A 5 -25.08 -34.01 12.26
CA ASP A 5 -25.28 -32.60 12.62
C ASP A 5 -24.33 -32.07 13.71
N ALA A 6 -23.81 -32.95 14.58
CA ALA A 6 -22.83 -32.53 15.58
C ALA A 6 -21.45 -32.21 14.96
N LEU A 7 -21.11 -32.86 13.84
CA LEU A 7 -19.84 -32.68 13.14
C LEU A 7 -19.79 -31.40 12.30
N SER A 8 -20.92 -30.90 11.82
CA SER A 8 -21.01 -29.65 11.06
C SER A 8 -20.80 -28.43 11.98
N HIS A 9 -21.37 -28.45 13.19
CA HIS A 9 -21.16 -27.41 14.20
C HIS A 9 -19.72 -27.39 14.74
N GLN A 10 -19.06 -28.54 14.90
CA GLN A 10 -17.65 -28.60 15.33
C GLN A 10 -16.69 -28.03 14.28
N ARG A 11 -16.94 -28.23 12.98
CA ARG A 11 -16.12 -27.64 11.90
C ARG A 11 -16.30 -26.13 11.77
N ALA A 12 -17.48 -25.61 12.11
CA ALA A 12 -17.73 -24.16 12.14
C ALA A 12 -17.05 -23.47 13.34
N ALA A 13 -16.89 -24.18 14.47
CA ALA A 13 -16.32 -23.64 15.71
C ALA A 13 -14.77 -23.63 15.77
N SER A 14 -14.08 -24.22 14.79
CA SER A 14 -12.64 -24.45 14.84
C SER A 14 -11.89 -23.87 13.63
N ARG A 15 -12.25 -22.66 13.20
CA ARG A 15 -11.21 -21.77 12.66
C ARG A 15 -10.50 -21.16 13.85
N PRO A 16 -9.23 -21.53 14.15
CA PRO A 16 -8.46 -20.80 15.14
C PRO A 16 -8.38 -19.36 14.64
N LEU A 17 -9.20 -18.48 15.21
CA LEU A 17 -9.05 -17.05 15.09
C LEU A 17 -7.74 -16.74 15.79
N LEU A 18 -6.64 -16.84 15.05
CA LEU A 18 -5.31 -16.42 15.46
C LEU A 18 -5.45 -15.04 16.09
N GLN A 19 -5.27 -14.96 17.41
CA GLN A 19 -5.54 -13.73 18.13
C GLN A 19 -4.57 -12.65 17.59
N PRO A 20 -5.09 -11.55 17.01
CA PRO A 20 -4.24 -10.54 16.43
C PRO A 20 -3.49 -9.82 17.56
N THR A 21 -2.16 -9.91 17.54
CA THR A 21 -1.32 -9.18 18.50
C THR A 21 -1.09 -7.76 17.98
N LEU A 22 -1.06 -6.77 18.89
CA LEU A 22 -0.81 -5.38 18.51
C LEU A 22 0.55 -5.22 17.80
N LYS A 23 1.59 -5.92 18.30
CA LYS A 23 2.92 -5.96 17.67
C LYS A 23 2.87 -6.45 16.23
N SER A 24 2.14 -7.55 15.96
CA SER A 24 1.98 -8.06 14.58
C SER A 24 1.30 -7.05 13.66
N HIS A 25 0.30 -6.32 14.16
CA HIS A 25 -0.39 -5.32 13.38
C HIS A 25 0.47 -4.12 13.04
N LEU A 26 1.25 -3.63 14.01
CA LEU A 26 2.19 -2.54 13.78
C LEU A 26 3.29 -2.92 12.79
N ALA A 27 3.86 -4.12 12.95
CA ALA A 27 4.85 -4.64 12.02
C ALA A 27 4.28 -4.75 10.59
N TYR A 28 3.05 -5.25 10.44
CA TYR A 28 2.37 -5.33 9.15
C TYR A 28 2.18 -3.93 8.53
N THR A 29 1.61 -2.98 9.27
CA THR A 29 1.38 -1.61 8.78
C THR A 29 2.69 -0.93 8.38
N LEU A 30 3.74 -1.05 9.20
CA LEU A 30 5.04 -0.47 8.92
C LEU A 30 5.68 -1.08 7.65
N LEU A 31 5.73 -2.41 7.56
CA LEU A 31 6.32 -3.11 6.40
C LEU A 31 5.55 -2.82 5.11
N CYS A 32 4.22 -2.81 5.16
CA CYS A 32 3.39 -2.42 4.02
C CYS A 32 3.67 -0.97 3.60
N GLY A 33 3.73 -0.04 4.56
CA GLY A 33 4.06 1.36 4.29
C GLY A 33 5.43 1.51 3.63
N LEU A 34 6.45 0.79 4.12
CA LEU A 34 7.80 0.80 3.53
C LEU A 34 7.83 0.26 2.11
N VAL A 35 7.07 -0.81 1.81
CA VAL A 35 6.96 -1.33 0.44
C VAL A 35 6.33 -0.30 -0.49
N ILE A 36 5.28 0.40 -0.04
CA ILE A 36 4.64 1.46 -0.86
C ILE A 36 5.60 2.64 -1.04
N MET A 37 6.31 3.07 0.00
CA MET A 37 7.35 4.10 -0.10
C MET A 37 8.41 3.74 -1.13
N LEU A 38 8.93 2.52 -1.07
CA LEU A 38 9.94 2.02 -2.01
C LEU A 38 9.39 2.03 -3.44
N MET A 39 8.17 1.53 -3.63
CA MET A 39 7.53 1.50 -4.94
C MET A 39 7.34 2.92 -5.51
N LEU A 40 6.86 3.89 -4.73
CA LEU A 40 6.72 5.28 -5.17
C LEU A 40 8.08 5.92 -5.49
N SER A 41 9.10 5.63 -4.68
CA SER A 41 10.47 6.10 -4.93
C SER A 41 11.05 5.53 -6.23
N LEU A 42 10.77 4.26 -6.53
CA LEU A 42 11.20 3.62 -7.77
C LEU A 42 10.50 4.22 -8.99
N VAL A 43 9.19 4.48 -8.91
CA VAL A 43 8.45 5.15 -9.99
C VAL A 43 8.98 6.57 -10.22
N ARG A 44 9.27 7.32 -9.14
CA ARG A 44 9.91 8.64 -9.27
C ARG A 44 11.30 8.55 -9.88
N LEU A 45 12.11 7.59 -9.45
CA LEU A 45 13.44 7.40 -10.02
C LEU A 45 13.34 7.06 -11.51
N ALA A 46 12.40 6.21 -11.90
CA ALA A 46 12.13 5.92 -13.30
C ALA A 46 11.70 7.17 -14.08
N LEU A 47 10.86 8.03 -13.51
CA LEU A 47 10.49 9.33 -14.08
C LEU A 47 11.71 10.24 -14.27
N LEU A 48 12.61 10.30 -13.27
CA LEU A 48 13.82 11.12 -13.33
C LEU A 48 14.80 10.61 -14.39
N LEU A 49 14.97 9.29 -14.50
CA LEU A 49 15.82 8.65 -15.51
C LEU A 49 15.23 8.79 -16.92
N TYR A 50 13.91 8.67 -17.06
CA TYR A 50 13.23 8.83 -18.34
C TYR A 50 13.30 10.27 -18.86
N ASN A 51 13.20 11.25 -17.96
CA ASN A 51 13.30 12.66 -18.28
C ASN A 51 14.70 13.23 -18.01
N SER A 52 15.75 12.40 -17.98
CA SER A 52 17.10 12.84 -17.63
C SER A 52 17.63 13.89 -18.60
N ASP A 53 17.23 13.81 -19.86
CA ASP A 53 17.63 14.74 -20.92
C ASP A 53 17.10 16.17 -20.65
N MET A 54 16.02 16.31 -19.88
CA MET A 54 15.45 17.61 -19.49
C MET A 54 16.18 18.27 -18.32
N ILE A 55 17.09 17.56 -17.64
CA ILE A 55 17.80 18.07 -16.46
C ILE A 55 18.83 19.15 -16.85
N GLY A 56 19.42 19.05 -18.05
CA GLY A 56 20.40 20.01 -18.56
C GLY A 56 21.57 20.23 -17.60
N ASP A 57 21.95 21.49 -17.38
CA ASP A 57 23.05 21.89 -16.50
C ASP A 57 22.64 22.03 -15.01
N THR A 58 21.48 21.47 -14.62
CA THR A 58 20.99 21.60 -13.24
C THR A 58 21.93 20.89 -12.26
N PRO A 59 22.39 21.56 -11.19
CA PRO A 59 23.25 20.93 -10.19
C PRO A 59 22.61 19.69 -9.56
N LEU A 60 23.41 18.64 -9.36
CA LEU A 60 22.95 17.39 -8.73
C LEU A 60 22.36 17.63 -7.32
N SER A 61 22.84 18.64 -6.60
CA SER A 61 22.29 19.05 -5.30
C SER A 61 20.83 19.48 -5.40
N THR A 62 20.46 20.24 -6.42
CA THR A 62 19.08 20.70 -6.67
C THR A 62 18.18 19.54 -7.07
N VAL A 63 18.69 18.60 -7.89
CA VAL A 63 17.96 17.38 -8.25
C VAL A 63 17.73 16.49 -7.03
N ALA A 64 18.75 16.32 -6.19
CA ALA A 64 18.65 15.56 -4.95
C ALA A 64 17.67 16.20 -3.96
N GLU A 65 17.68 17.53 -3.82
CA GLU A 65 16.73 18.26 -2.99
C GLU A 65 15.29 18.09 -3.50
N GLY A 66 15.07 18.19 -4.83
CA GLY A 66 13.78 17.91 -5.46
C GLY A 66 13.29 16.49 -5.20
N PHE A 67 14.19 15.51 -5.30
CA PHE A 67 13.88 14.10 -5.02
C PHE A 67 13.51 13.89 -3.54
N LEU A 68 14.25 14.48 -2.60
CA LEU A 68 13.97 14.41 -1.17
C LEU A 68 12.65 15.11 -0.80
N ASN A 69 12.36 16.24 -1.44
CA ASN A 69 11.06 16.91 -1.30
C ASN A 69 9.91 16.04 -1.83
N GLY A 70 10.15 15.34 -2.94
CA GLY A 70 9.23 14.32 -3.45
C GLY A 70 9.01 13.18 -2.45
N LEU A 71 10.05 12.71 -1.77
CA LEU A 71 9.92 11.64 -0.77
C LEU A 71 9.00 12.05 0.39
N ARG A 72 8.98 13.34 0.75
CA ARG A 72 8.02 13.89 1.72
C ARG A 72 6.59 13.77 1.22
N PHE A 73 6.35 14.01 -0.07
CA PHE A 73 5.03 13.81 -0.68
C PHE A 73 4.60 12.34 -0.65
N ASP A 74 5.50 11.42 -1.01
CA ASP A 74 5.22 9.98 -0.95
C ASP A 74 4.83 9.52 0.44
N LEU A 75 5.52 10.05 1.46
CA LEU A 75 5.22 9.75 2.85
C LEU A 75 3.78 10.15 3.21
N ARG A 76 3.30 11.31 2.72
CA ARG A 76 1.90 11.72 2.91
C ARG A 76 0.93 10.75 2.26
N VAL A 77 1.21 10.34 1.02
CA VAL A 77 0.39 9.38 0.27
C VAL A 77 0.32 8.05 1.04
N VAL A 78 1.46 7.53 1.52
CA VAL A 78 1.53 6.29 2.29
C VAL A 78 0.74 6.38 3.59
N VAL A 79 0.80 7.51 4.29
CA VAL A 79 -0.02 7.75 5.49
C VAL A 79 -1.51 7.69 5.15
N TYR A 80 -1.94 8.34 4.07
CA TYR A 80 -3.35 8.32 3.65
C TYR A 80 -3.83 6.92 3.25
N LEU A 81 -3.02 6.16 2.50
CA LEU A 81 -3.33 4.77 2.15
C LEU A 81 -3.44 3.87 3.39
N SER A 82 -2.69 4.21 4.44
CA SER A 82 -2.63 3.46 5.70
C SER A 82 -3.76 3.79 6.68
N ILE A 83 -4.58 4.82 6.46
CA ILE A 83 -5.67 5.23 7.38
C ILE A 83 -6.57 4.04 7.79
N PRO A 84 -7.06 3.18 6.88
CA PRO A 84 -7.90 2.05 7.27
C PRO A 84 -7.19 1.07 8.22
N LEU A 85 -5.87 0.92 8.08
CA LEU A 85 -5.04 0.08 8.94
C LEU A 85 -4.81 0.72 10.31
N LEU A 86 -4.71 2.05 10.37
CA LEU A 86 -4.59 2.80 11.62
C LEU A 86 -5.88 2.70 12.44
N LEU A 87 -7.04 2.92 11.80
CA LEU A 87 -8.35 2.80 12.43
C LEU A 87 -8.61 1.37 12.94
N ALA A 88 -8.04 0.36 12.26
CA ALA A 88 -8.15 -1.03 12.68
C ALA A 88 -7.58 -1.30 14.08
N ILE A 89 -6.63 -0.51 14.58
CA ILE A 89 -6.01 -0.68 15.90
C ILE A 89 -7.06 -0.64 17.03
N LEU A 90 -8.13 0.14 16.83
CA LEU A 90 -9.22 0.29 17.81
C LEU A 90 -10.08 -0.98 17.93
N SER A 91 -10.09 -1.86 16.92
CA SER A 91 -10.94 -3.06 16.88
C SER A 91 -10.15 -4.34 16.59
N ALA A 92 -10.16 -5.28 17.55
CA ALA A 92 -9.51 -6.59 17.36
C ALA A 92 -10.10 -7.39 16.19
N ARG A 93 -11.40 -7.26 15.93
CA ARG A 93 -12.06 -7.86 14.76
C ARG A 93 -11.56 -7.24 13.45
N ALA A 94 -11.35 -5.92 13.43
CA ALA A 94 -10.78 -5.25 12.26
C ALA A 94 -9.33 -5.70 12.02
N MET A 95 -8.50 -5.81 13.07
CA MET A 95 -7.12 -6.32 12.95
C MET A 95 -7.03 -7.76 12.42
N ALA A 96 -8.06 -8.59 12.66
CA ALA A 96 -8.14 -9.94 12.13
C ALA A 96 -8.47 -9.99 10.62
N ALA A 97 -9.03 -8.92 10.05
CA ALA A 97 -9.44 -8.84 8.64
C ALA A 97 -8.26 -8.56 7.68
N ARG A 98 -7.12 -9.26 7.87
CA ARG A 98 -5.89 -9.11 7.06
C ARG A 98 -6.12 -9.23 5.56
N GLY A 99 -7.02 -10.13 5.15
CA GLY A 99 -7.38 -10.31 3.74
C GLY A 99 -7.94 -9.04 3.09
N LEU A 100 -8.80 -8.31 3.82
CA LEU A 100 -9.38 -7.06 3.34
C LEU A 100 -8.30 -5.97 3.20
N PHE A 101 -7.42 -5.83 4.20
CA PHE A 101 -6.33 -4.86 4.12
C PHE A 101 -5.35 -5.17 2.98
N ARG A 102 -5.07 -6.44 2.72
CA ARG A 102 -4.23 -6.83 1.58
C ARG A 102 -4.86 -6.41 0.26
N VAL A 103 -6.16 -6.69 0.07
CA VAL A 103 -6.88 -6.29 -1.16
C VAL A 103 -6.91 -4.78 -1.29
N TRP A 104 -7.26 -4.06 -0.21
CA TRP A 104 -7.25 -2.60 -0.17
C TRP A 104 -5.90 -2.02 -0.57
N LEU A 105 -4.81 -2.44 0.08
CA LEU A 105 -3.46 -1.93 -0.20
C LEU A 105 -3.03 -2.28 -1.63
N THR A 106 -3.33 -3.48 -2.11
CA THR A 106 -2.99 -3.85 -3.50
C THR A 106 -3.71 -2.95 -4.50
N LEU A 107 -5.02 -2.72 -4.32
CA LEU A 107 -5.80 -1.87 -5.21
C LEU A 107 -5.35 -0.40 -5.12
N ALA A 108 -5.23 0.14 -3.91
CA ALA A 108 -4.82 1.53 -3.71
C ALA A 108 -3.41 1.80 -4.24
N SER A 109 -2.44 0.94 -3.94
CA SER A 109 -1.08 1.06 -4.47
C SER A 109 -1.02 0.86 -5.98
N SER A 110 -1.82 -0.07 -6.53
CA SER A 110 -1.93 -0.25 -7.98
C SER A 110 -2.44 1.01 -8.68
N VAL A 111 -3.43 1.69 -8.11
CA VAL A 111 -3.96 2.96 -8.66
C VAL A 111 -2.90 4.06 -8.59
N VAL A 112 -2.25 4.26 -7.45
CA VAL A 112 -1.21 5.29 -7.32
C VAL A 112 -0.02 5.02 -8.24
N MET A 113 0.41 3.76 -8.34
CA MET A 113 1.46 3.36 -9.29
C MET A 113 1.05 3.61 -10.73
N PHE A 114 -0.18 3.29 -11.11
CA PHE A 114 -0.68 3.57 -12.45
C PHE A 114 -0.64 5.08 -12.75
N LEU A 115 -1.09 5.91 -11.81
CA LEU A 115 -1.05 7.37 -11.96
C LEU A 115 0.39 7.88 -12.14
N GLY A 116 1.35 7.38 -11.36
CA GLY A 116 2.76 7.75 -11.50
C GLY A 116 3.40 7.26 -12.81
N LEU A 117 2.97 6.11 -13.35
CA LEU A 117 3.41 5.65 -14.67
C LEU A 117 2.80 6.50 -15.80
N MET A 118 1.53 6.89 -15.68
CA MET A 118 0.87 7.77 -16.65
C MET A 118 1.52 9.16 -16.73
N GLU A 119 2.11 9.64 -15.63
CA GLU A 119 2.82 10.93 -15.59
C GLU A 119 4.04 10.96 -16.53
N MET A 120 4.65 9.81 -16.85
CA MET A 120 5.79 9.73 -17.79
C MET A 120 5.45 10.25 -19.19
N ASP A 121 4.18 10.14 -19.58
CA ASP A 121 3.70 10.51 -20.91
C ASP A 121 2.86 11.81 -20.91
N PHE A 122 2.44 12.28 -19.73
CA PHE A 122 1.55 13.44 -19.57
C PHE A 122 2.21 14.78 -19.99
N TYR A 123 3.53 14.81 -20.17
CA TYR A 123 4.24 15.99 -20.69
C TYR A 123 4.08 16.22 -22.21
N ARG A 124 3.33 15.39 -22.94
CA ARG A 124 2.96 15.62 -24.36
C ARG A 124 1.58 16.26 -24.55
N ASP A 125 1.14 17.07 -23.59
CA ASP A 125 -0.15 17.78 -23.54
C ASP A 125 -0.33 18.92 -24.56
N LEU A 126 -0.06 18.66 -25.84
CA LEU A 126 -0.68 19.36 -26.97
C LEU A 126 -1.81 18.54 -27.61
N VAL A 127 -2.04 17.29 -27.16
CA VAL A 127 -2.94 16.33 -27.83
C VAL A 127 -4.39 16.41 -27.35
N PHE A 128 -4.68 16.82 -26.11
CA PHE A 128 -6.07 16.92 -25.62
C PHE A 128 -6.91 17.98 -26.34
N GLN A 129 -6.27 18.95 -27.00
CA GLN A 129 -6.93 19.91 -27.87
C GLN A 129 -7.39 19.26 -29.20
N TYR A 130 -6.59 18.34 -29.76
CA TYR A 130 -6.90 17.61 -31.00
C TYR A 130 -7.88 16.44 -30.82
N VAL A 131 -8.02 15.86 -29.62
CA VAL A 131 -9.01 14.79 -29.36
C VAL A 131 -10.44 15.26 -29.60
N LYS A 132 -10.72 16.56 -29.43
CA LYS A 132 -12.04 17.14 -29.73
C LYS A 132 -12.27 17.37 -31.23
N GLU A 133 -11.21 17.54 -32.01
CA GLU A 133 -11.30 17.81 -33.45
C GLU A 133 -11.37 16.52 -34.28
N ASP A 134 -10.59 15.48 -33.96
CA ASP A 134 -10.66 14.20 -34.68
C ASP A 134 -10.28 12.97 -33.81
N PRO A 135 -11.23 12.43 -33.02
CA PRO A 135 -10.94 11.42 -31.99
C PRO A 135 -10.47 10.07 -32.57
N LYS A 136 -10.87 9.72 -33.79
CA LYS A 136 -10.47 8.44 -34.43
C LYS A 136 -9.00 8.47 -34.83
N THR A 137 -8.55 9.56 -35.44
CA THR A 137 -7.18 9.73 -35.92
C THR A 137 -6.21 9.84 -34.74
N VAL A 138 -6.55 10.63 -33.71
CA VAL A 138 -5.72 10.78 -32.51
C VAL A 138 -5.65 9.49 -31.68
N LEU A 139 -6.75 8.73 -31.55
CA LEU A 139 -6.73 7.45 -30.83
C LEU A 139 -5.85 6.41 -31.55
N SER A 140 -5.85 6.41 -32.88
CA SER A 140 -4.94 5.56 -33.66
C SER A 140 -3.47 6.00 -33.50
N MET A 141 -3.19 7.31 -33.45
CA MET A 141 -1.85 7.82 -33.16
C MET A 141 -1.38 7.53 -31.75
N LEU A 142 -2.28 7.49 -30.76
CA LEU A 142 -1.94 7.10 -29.39
C LEU A 142 -1.63 5.60 -29.32
N TRP A 143 -2.43 4.77 -29.99
CA TRP A 143 -2.26 3.32 -29.99
C TRP A 143 -0.98 2.85 -30.70
N TYR A 144 -0.61 3.52 -31.81
CA TYR A 144 0.60 3.20 -32.56
C TYR A 144 1.83 4.04 -32.18
N GLY A 145 1.64 5.23 -31.62
CA GLY A 145 2.70 6.18 -31.29
C GLY A 145 3.13 6.17 -29.82
N PHE A 146 2.28 5.70 -28.89
CA PHE A 146 2.67 5.49 -27.50
C PHE A 146 2.86 4.01 -27.18
N PRO A 147 3.88 3.65 -26.39
CA PRO A 147 4.08 2.28 -25.94
C PRO A 147 3.09 1.90 -24.80
N VAL A 148 1.79 2.12 -25.02
CA VAL A 148 0.70 1.88 -24.04
C VAL A 148 0.77 0.46 -23.48
N VAL A 149 1.01 -0.52 -24.36
CA VAL A 149 1.14 -1.93 -23.97
C VAL A 149 2.31 -2.14 -23.01
N ARG A 150 3.45 -1.45 -23.19
CA ARG A 150 4.60 -1.58 -22.30
C ARG A 150 4.28 -1.07 -20.90
N TYR A 151 3.59 0.06 -20.79
CA TYR A 151 3.19 0.60 -19.50
C TYR A 151 2.12 -0.24 -18.81
N LEU A 152 1.14 -0.76 -19.56
CA LEU A 152 0.14 -1.68 -19.02
C LEU A 152 0.78 -2.99 -18.52
N LEU A 153 1.77 -3.52 -19.24
CA LEU A 153 2.53 -4.69 -18.80
C LEU A 153 3.38 -4.37 -17.56
N ALA A 154 4.08 -3.23 -17.53
CA ALA A 154 4.85 -2.79 -16.38
C ALA A 154 3.97 -2.58 -15.15
N TRP A 155 2.79 -1.99 -15.34
CA TRP A 155 1.77 -1.82 -14.30
C TRP A 155 1.24 -3.17 -13.81
N ALA A 156 0.82 -4.05 -14.71
CA ALA A 156 0.33 -5.38 -14.34
C ALA A 156 1.38 -6.19 -13.58
N PHE A 157 2.63 -6.15 -14.04
CA PHE A 157 3.77 -6.77 -13.37
C PHE A 157 4.03 -6.16 -11.99
N GLY A 158 4.06 -4.84 -11.89
CA GLY A 158 4.23 -4.14 -10.62
C GLY A 158 3.13 -4.48 -9.61
N THR A 159 1.87 -4.53 -10.05
CA THR A 159 0.73 -4.87 -9.21
C THR A 159 0.80 -6.32 -8.76
N TRP A 160 1.25 -7.22 -9.63
CA TRP A 160 1.49 -8.62 -9.29
C TRP A 160 2.58 -8.77 -8.22
N VAL A 161 3.73 -8.11 -8.40
CA VAL A 161 4.83 -8.10 -7.43
C VAL A 161 4.38 -7.53 -6.09
N LEU A 162 3.67 -6.40 -6.07
CA LEU A 162 3.10 -5.81 -4.85
C LEU A 162 2.16 -6.78 -4.14
N SER A 163 1.29 -7.47 -4.88
CA SER A 163 0.39 -8.48 -4.32
C SER A 163 1.15 -9.61 -3.63
N LEU A 164 2.25 -10.09 -4.24
CA LEU A 164 3.13 -11.10 -3.66
C LEU A 164 3.84 -10.59 -2.41
N LEU A 165 4.37 -9.37 -2.44
CA LEU A 165 5.05 -8.74 -1.29
C LEU A 165 4.09 -8.58 -0.11
N PHE A 166 2.88 -8.04 -0.32
CA PHE A 166 1.89 -7.90 0.75
C PHE A 166 1.42 -9.25 1.28
N LYS A 167 1.29 -10.27 0.41
CA LYS A 167 1.01 -11.65 0.84
C LYS A 167 2.16 -12.24 1.66
N GLY A 168 3.41 -11.94 1.30
CA GLY A 168 4.60 -12.32 2.05
C GLY A 168 4.64 -11.67 3.43
N ILE A 169 4.40 -10.35 3.50
CA ILE A 169 4.35 -9.59 4.75
C ILE A 169 3.21 -10.07 5.64
N ASP A 170 2.01 -10.34 5.10
CA ASP A 170 0.90 -10.93 5.86
C ASP A 170 1.31 -12.28 6.47
N ARG A 171 1.99 -13.15 5.70
CA ARG A 171 2.48 -14.44 6.20
C ARG A 171 3.58 -14.30 7.25
N LEU A 172 4.48 -13.33 7.11
CA LEU A 172 5.59 -13.10 8.03
C LEU A 172 5.12 -12.50 9.36
N THR A 173 4.13 -11.62 9.30
CA THR A 173 3.63 -10.88 10.47
C THR A 173 2.52 -11.61 11.20
N ARG A 174 1.86 -12.60 10.58
CA ARG A 174 0.89 -13.44 11.27
C ARG A 174 1.53 -14.14 12.47
N PRO A 175 0.96 -14.00 13.68
CA PRO A 175 1.47 -14.72 14.84
C PRO A 175 1.43 -16.22 14.56
N ARG A 176 2.59 -16.87 14.53
CA ARG A 176 2.72 -18.33 14.49
C ARG A 176 2.55 -18.87 15.90
N GLY A 177 1.32 -18.82 16.41
CA GLY A 177 0.97 -19.43 17.68
C GLY A 177 0.07 -20.62 17.42
N GLU A 178 0.61 -21.83 17.60
CA GLU A 178 -0.23 -22.95 17.98
C GLU A 178 -1.07 -22.53 19.19
N TYR A 179 -2.31 -23.01 19.26
CA TYR A 179 -3.15 -22.90 20.44
C TYR A 179 -2.44 -23.66 21.57
N SER A 180 -1.50 -23.02 22.27
CA SER A 180 -0.99 -23.56 23.53
C SER A 180 -2.11 -23.37 24.54
N SER A 181 -2.88 -24.43 24.75
CA SER A 181 -3.92 -24.56 25.77
C SER A 181 -3.38 -24.51 27.20
N ASN A 182 -2.12 -24.12 27.41
CA ASN A 182 -1.48 -23.99 28.70
C ASN A 182 -1.21 -22.52 29.00
N VAL A 183 -2.26 -21.83 29.46
CA VAL A 183 -2.29 -20.89 30.61
C VAL A 183 -3.68 -20.25 30.56
N ALA A 184 -4.60 -20.77 31.38
CA ALA A 184 -5.83 -20.08 31.70
C ALA A 184 -5.49 -18.71 32.32
N GLY A 185 -5.64 -17.61 31.57
CA GLY A 185 -5.63 -16.27 32.17
C GLY A 185 -5.13 -15.11 31.31
N LEU A 186 -4.21 -15.29 30.36
CA LEU A 186 -3.72 -14.16 29.55
C LEU A 186 -4.52 -14.00 28.26
N ARG A 187 -5.46 -13.05 28.27
CA ARG A 187 -6.02 -12.51 27.02
C ARG A 187 -4.87 -12.04 26.13
N SER A 188 -4.58 -12.76 25.04
CA SER A 188 -3.51 -12.39 24.09
C SER A 188 -3.88 -11.15 23.25
N VAL A 189 -5.11 -10.64 23.38
CA VAL A 189 -5.54 -9.35 22.84
C VAL A 189 -5.23 -8.25 23.85
N ALA A 190 -4.38 -7.30 23.47
CA ALA A 190 -4.02 -6.14 24.28
C ALA A 190 -5.28 -5.41 24.81
N PRO A 191 -5.28 -4.95 26.07
CA PRO A 191 -6.39 -4.20 26.64
C PRO A 191 -6.75 -2.96 25.80
N TRP A 192 -8.03 -2.55 25.83
CA TRP A 192 -8.53 -1.45 24.99
C TRP A 192 -7.82 -0.12 25.25
N TYR A 193 -7.44 0.16 26.50
CA TYR A 193 -6.72 1.38 26.90
C TYR A 193 -5.31 1.42 26.29
N LEU A 194 -4.60 0.29 26.26
CA LEU A 194 -3.28 0.19 25.63
C LEU A 194 -3.37 0.39 24.11
N ARG A 195 -4.40 -0.18 23.48
CA ARG A 195 -4.68 0.02 22.05
C ARG A 195 -5.01 1.48 21.73
N GLY A 196 -5.78 2.14 22.60
CA GLY A 196 -6.07 3.58 22.49
C GLY A 196 -4.82 4.44 22.61
N ALA A 197 -3.97 4.19 23.62
CA ALA A 197 -2.71 4.90 23.79
C ALA A 197 -1.78 4.75 22.57
N VAL A 198 -1.61 3.52 22.09
CA VAL A 198 -0.80 3.22 20.89
C VAL A 198 -1.38 3.86 19.64
N PHE A 199 -2.71 3.84 19.48
CA PHE A 199 -3.38 4.54 18.38
C PHE A 199 -3.09 6.04 18.41
N VAL A 200 -3.19 6.70 19.58
CA VAL A 200 -2.89 8.14 19.71
C VAL A 200 -1.44 8.43 19.34
N VAL A 201 -0.48 7.65 19.83
CA VAL A 201 0.94 7.83 19.48
C VAL A 201 1.15 7.72 17.97
N ILE A 202 0.59 6.68 17.34
CA ILE A 202 0.74 6.48 15.89
C ILE A 202 0.00 7.54 15.10
N LEU A 203 -1.15 8.00 15.58
CA LEU A 203 -1.89 9.10 14.97
C LEU A 203 -1.05 10.38 14.99
N LEU A 204 -0.38 10.71 16.09
CA LEU A 204 0.51 11.86 16.18
C LEU A 204 1.68 11.73 15.20
N VAL A 205 2.33 10.56 15.13
CA VAL A 205 3.41 10.30 14.16
C VAL A 205 2.89 10.43 12.73
N ALA A 206 1.72 9.87 12.42
CA ALA A 206 1.09 9.95 11.12
C ALA A 206 0.73 11.39 10.74
N VAL A 207 0.21 12.20 11.66
CA VAL A 207 -0.09 13.61 11.44
C VAL A 207 1.18 14.41 11.17
N ILE A 208 2.25 14.17 11.92
CA ILE A 208 3.55 14.84 11.69
C ILE A 208 4.10 14.46 10.30
N ALA A 209 4.07 13.18 9.96
CA ALA A 209 4.47 12.66 8.66
C ALA A 209 3.61 13.23 7.51
N ALA A 210 2.29 13.33 7.71
CA ALA A 210 1.35 13.90 6.75
C ALA A 210 1.49 15.42 6.58
N ARG A 211 1.80 16.15 7.66
CA ARG A 211 2.02 17.60 7.58
C ARG A 211 3.30 17.94 6.82
N GLY A 212 4.32 17.09 6.85
CA GLY A 212 5.61 17.36 6.20
C GLY A 212 6.30 18.63 6.71
N THR A 213 6.07 19.00 7.98
CA THR A 213 6.58 20.23 8.61
C THR A 213 8.00 20.12 9.18
N LEU A 214 8.73 19.03 8.88
CA LEU A 214 10.17 18.99 9.11
C LEU A 214 10.82 19.87 8.04
N ARG A 215 10.96 21.16 8.37
CA ARG A 215 11.77 22.10 7.59
C ARG A 215 13.22 21.64 7.63
#